data_AF-A0A2K2TVW0-F1
#
_entry.id   AF-A0A2K2TVW0-F1
#
_cell.length_a   1.000
_cell.length_b   1.000
_cell.length_c   1.000
_cell.angle_alpha   90.00
_cell.angle_beta   90.00
_cell.angle_gamma   90.00
#
_symmetry.space_group_name_H-M   'P 1'
#
loop_
_entity.id
_entity.type
_entity.pdbx_description
1 polymer ?
#
loop_
_entity_poly.entity_id
_entity_poly.type
_entity_poly.pdbx_seq_one_letter_code
_entity_poly.pdbx_strand_id
1 'polypeptide(L)'
;MTVRKGWNAHGDIGMVLENIARNILNPGVPYGADYTIYDASAIESGTFAEVMICLLRHEKGYEDIEEIEDFSKSLADIWGKSLHDIEPEKAQKLLDKFVILIK
;
A
#
# COMPACT_ATOMS: atom_id res chain seq x y z
N MET A 1 3.98 12.17 -7.77
CA MET A 1 5.40 12.56 -7.66
C MET A 1 6.23 11.80 -8.72
N THR A 2 7.38 12.32 -9.16
CA THR A 2 8.25 11.63 -10.13
C THR A 2 9.16 10.62 -9.40
N VAL A 3 9.34 9.42 -9.98
CA VAL A 3 10.19 8.36 -9.41
C VAL A 3 11.66 8.81 -9.36
N ARG A 4 12.36 8.56 -8.23
CA ARG A 4 13.78 8.90 -8.10
C ARG A 4 14.69 7.97 -8.91
N LYS A 5 15.83 8.49 -9.38
CA LYS A 5 16.87 7.68 -10.05
C LYS A 5 17.45 6.65 -9.06
N GLY A 6 17.46 5.38 -9.43
CA GLY A 6 17.89 4.28 -8.54
C GLY A 6 16.82 3.86 -7.53
N TRP A 7 15.58 3.72 -8.00
CA TRP A 7 14.41 3.20 -7.28
C TRP A 7 14.77 2.02 -6.36
N ASN A 8 14.26 2.08 -5.14
CA ASN A 8 14.32 1.01 -4.16
C ASN A 8 12.88 0.71 -3.75
N ALA A 9 12.31 -0.37 -4.28
CA ALA A 9 10.93 -0.76 -4.01
C ALA A 9 10.63 -0.86 -2.51
N HIS A 10 11.56 -1.44 -1.74
CA HIS A 10 11.47 -1.57 -0.29
C HIS A 10 11.36 -0.20 0.40
N GLY A 11 12.30 0.71 0.14
CA GLY A 11 12.38 1.99 0.82
C GLY A 11 11.38 3.04 0.32
N ASP A 12 11.16 3.08 -0.99
CA ASP A 12 10.34 4.11 -1.63
C ASP A 12 8.84 3.83 -1.54
N ILE A 13 8.44 2.54 -1.47
CA ILE A 13 7.03 2.13 -1.35
C ILE A 13 6.78 1.31 -0.11
N GLY A 14 7.53 0.23 0.11
CA GLY A 14 7.33 -0.71 1.22
C GLY A 14 7.28 -0.01 2.58
N MET A 15 8.36 0.69 2.92
CA MET A 15 8.50 1.45 4.17
C MET A 15 7.48 2.58 4.29
N VAL A 16 7.12 3.23 3.19
CA VAL A 16 6.12 4.32 3.22
C VAL A 16 4.75 3.76 3.57
N LEU A 17 4.35 2.68 2.91
CA LEU A 17 3.04 2.05 3.13
C LEU A 17 2.97 1.37 4.50
N GLU A 18 4.05 0.76 4.98
CA GLU A 18 4.15 0.26 6.36
C GLU A 18 3.93 1.38 7.39
N ASN A 19 4.59 2.53 7.22
CA ASN A 19 4.42 3.66 8.13
C ASN A 19 2.98 4.19 8.13
N ILE A 20 2.33 4.24 6.96
CA ILE A 20 0.91 4.58 6.86
C ILE A 20 0.07 3.55 7.60
N ALA A 21 0.32 2.24 7.42
CA ALA A 21 -0.38 1.18 8.12
C ALA A 21 -0.25 1.31 9.64
N ARG A 22 0.95 1.60 10.14
CA ARG A 22 1.21 1.83 11.58
C ARG A 22 0.39 3.01 12.13
N ASN A 23 0.26 4.09 11.36
CA ASN A 23 -0.53 5.25 11.78
C ASN A 23 -2.04 4.95 11.80
N ILE A 24 -2.55 4.25 10.79
CA ILE A 24 -3.98 3.89 10.65
C ILE A 24 -4.40 2.86 11.70
N LEU A 25 -3.64 1.77 11.80
CA LEU A 25 -4.04 0.61 12.60
C LEU A 25 -3.61 0.74 14.08
N ASN A 26 -2.85 1.78 14.42
CA ASN A 26 -2.27 2.00 15.74
C ASN A 26 -1.75 0.72 16.42
N PRO A 27 -0.84 -0.06 15.81
CA PRO A 27 -0.24 -1.16 16.52
C PRO A 27 0.75 -0.53 17.51
N GLY A 28 0.27 -0.24 18.72
CA GLY A 28 1.04 0.22 19.88
C GLY A 28 2.04 -0.84 20.38
N VAL A 29 2.71 -1.50 19.45
CA VAL A 29 3.64 -2.59 19.66
C VAL A 29 5.01 -2.09 19.21
N PRO A 30 6.05 -2.21 20.04
CA PRO A 30 7.42 -1.79 19.71
C PRO A 30 8.04 -2.48 18.48
N TYR A 31 7.31 -3.40 17.83
CA TYR A 31 7.65 -4.19 16.64
C TYR A 31 6.51 -4.21 15.59
N GLY A 32 5.58 -3.25 15.65
CA GLY A 32 4.16 -3.38 15.24
C GLY A 32 3.74 -3.70 13.80
N ALA A 33 4.62 -4.12 12.90
CA ALA A 33 4.25 -4.70 11.61
C ALA A 33 5.04 -5.97 11.24
N ASP A 34 6.04 -6.35 12.04
CA ASP A 34 6.93 -7.48 11.73
C ASP A 34 6.11 -8.77 11.57
N TYR A 35 6.40 -9.54 10.51
CA TYR A 35 5.69 -10.78 10.15
C TYR A 35 4.19 -10.60 9.83
N THR A 36 3.74 -9.39 9.54
CA THR A 36 2.38 -9.13 9.04
C THR A 36 2.41 -8.83 7.54
N ILE A 37 1.22 -8.75 6.92
CA ILE A 37 1.10 -8.30 5.53
C ILE A 37 1.53 -6.84 5.33
N TYR A 38 1.64 -6.07 6.42
CA TYR A 38 1.97 -4.65 6.43
C TYR A 38 3.48 -4.37 6.55
N ASP A 39 4.29 -5.41 6.78
CA ASP A 39 5.75 -5.28 6.79
C ASP A 39 6.27 -4.86 5.40
N ALA A 40 7.27 -4.00 5.36
CA ALA A 40 7.84 -3.50 4.11
C ALA A 40 8.35 -4.63 3.21
N SER A 41 8.93 -5.72 3.76
CA SER A 41 9.33 -6.87 2.95
C SER A 41 8.13 -7.66 2.44
N ALA A 42 7.06 -7.82 3.21
CA ALA A 42 5.81 -8.40 2.73
C ALA A 42 5.20 -7.58 1.59
N ILE A 43 5.13 -6.26 1.76
CA ILE A 43 4.62 -5.30 0.76
C ILE A 43 5.42 -5.39 -0.54
N GLU A 44 6.75 -5.39 -0.42
CA GLU A 44 7.66 -5.52 -1.56
C GLU A 44 7.51 -6.85 -2.28
N SER A 45 7.32 -7.94 -1.54
CA SER A 45 7.28 -9.29 -2.10
C SER A 45 5.94 -9.68 -2.72
N GLY A 46 4.82 -9.06 -2.30
CA GLY A 46 3.53 -9.43 -2.90
C GLY A 46 2.26 -8.84 -2.30
N THR A 47 2.30 -8.05 -1.22
CA THR A 47 1.08 -7.57 -0.54
C THR A 47 0.74 -6.10 -0.80
N PHE A 48 1.42 -5.43 -1.74
CA PHE A 48 1.26 -4.00 -2.01
C PHE A 48 -0.19 -3.58 -2.28
N ALA A 49 -0.89 -4.29 -3.18
CA ALA A 49 -2.27 -3.96 -3.54
C ALA A 49 -3.25 -4.27 -2.41
N GLU A 50 -3.08 -5.41 -1.75
CA GLU A 50 -3.90 -5.93 -0.68
C GLU A 50 -3.87 -4.99 0.53
N VAL A 51 -2.67 -4.54 0.92
CA VAL A 51 -2.49 -3.61 2.03
C VAL A 51 -3.24 -2.30 1.79
N MET A 52 -3.13 -1.69 0.60
CA MET A 52 -3.83 -0.44 0.31
C MET A 52 -5.35 -0.61 0.39
N ILE A 53 -5.91 -1.72 -0.12
CA ILE A 53 -7.37 -1.98 -0.03
C ILE A 53 -7.79 -2.21 1.42
N CYS A 54 -7.03 -3.01 2.18
CA CYS A 54 -7.33 -3.29 3.57
C CYS A 54 -7.34 -2.02 4.43
N LEU A 55 -6.31 -1.17 4.28
CA LEU A 55 -6.20 0.10 5.01
C LEU A 55 -7.29 1.09 4.62
N LEU A 56 -7.59 1.22 3.31
CA LEU A 56 -8.63 2.11 2.84
C LEU A 56 -10.02 1.70 3.38
N ARG A 57 -10.34 0.40 3.35
CA ARG A 57 -11.59 -0.11 3.93
C ARG A 57 -11.68 0.11 5.43
N HIS A 58 -10.57 -0.06 6.14
CA HIS A 58 -10.52 0.20 7.59
C HIS A 58 -10.81 1.67 7.91
N GLU A 59 -10.13 2.60 7.23
CA GLU A 59 -10.34 4.05 7.40
C GLU A 59 -11.76 4.50 7.07
N LYS A 60 -12.41 3.86 6.10
CA LYS A 60 -13.79 4.17 5.70
C LYS A 60 -14.84 3.33 6.44
N GLY A 61 -14.48 2.65 7.53
CA GLY A 61 -15.45 1.91 8.36
C GLY A 61 -16.11 0.70 7.67
N TYR A 62 -15.47 0.15 6.63
CA TYR A 62 -15.99 -0.96 5.80
C TYR A 62 -17.33 -0.67 5.10
N GLU A 63 -17.62 0.60 4.83
CA GLU A 63 -18.79 0.98 4.02
C GLU A 63 -18.59 0.62 2.53
N ASP A 64 -19.68 0.26 1.85
CA ASP A 64 -19.68 0.05 0.40
C ASP A 64 -19.71 1.42 -0.30
N ILE A 65 -18.53 1.93 -0.62
CA ILE A 65 -18.31 3.22 -1.28
C ILE A 65 -17.76 2.97 -2.69
N GLU A 66 -18.40 3.58 -3.71
CA GLU A 66 -18.03 3.46 -5.13
C GLU A 66 -16.54 3.75 -5.38
N GLU A 67 -15.98 4.74 -4.68
CA GLU A 67 -14.57 5.13 -4.76
C GLU A 67 -13.62 3.98 -4.35
N ILE A 68 -14.00 3.16 -3.36
CA ILE A 68 -13.21 1.99 -2.92
C ILE A 68 -13.26 0.90 -4.00
N GLU A 69 -14.41 0.70 -4.64
CA GLU A 69 -14.58 -0.27 -5.71
C GLU A 69 -13.75 0.12 -6.94
N ASP A 70 -13.80 1.39 -7.33
CA ASP A 70 -13.00 1.93 -8.45
C ASP A 70 -11.50 1.87 -8.17
N PHE A 71 -11.09 2.15 -6.93
CA PHE A 71 -9.71 1.97 -6.53
C PHE A 71 -9.29 0.49 -6.57
N SER A 72 -10.13 -0.41 -6.06
CA SER A 72 -9.88 -1.87 -6.10
C SER A 72 -9.74 -2.39 -7.53
N LYS A 73 -10.59 -1.94 -8.46
CA LYS A 73 -10.48 -2.27 -9.89
C LYS A 73 -9.14 -1.83 -10.49
N SER A 74 -8.62 -0.66 -10.06
CA SER A 74 -7.32 -0.17 -10.53
C SER A 74 -6.12 -0.98 -10.03
N LEU A 75 -6.32 -1.86 -9.06
CA LEU A 75 -5.29 -2.73 -8.48
C LEU A 75 -5.38 -4.19 -8.98
N ALA A 76 -6.44 -4.55 -9.70
CA ALA A 76 -6.75 -5.95 -10.01
C ALA A 76 -5.65 -6.69 -10.77
N ASP A 77 -4.88 -6.00 -11.62
CA ASP A 77 -3.83 -6.62 -12.42
C ASP A 77 -2.49 -6.80 -11.68
N ILE A 78 -2.40 -6.29 -10.44
CA ILE A 78 -1.20 -6.33 -9.61
C ILE A 78 -1.38 -7.05 -8.26
N TRP A 79 -2.53 -7.69 -8.05
CA TRP A 79 -2.73 -8.54 -6.86
C TRP A 79 -1.69 -9.67 -6.79
N GLY A 80 -1.13 -9.87 -5.60
CA GLY A 80 -0.11 -10.87 -5.32
C GLY A 80 1.23 -10.64 -6.03
N LYS A 81 1.42 -9.53 -6.76
CA LYS A 81 2.65 -9.26 -7.49
C LYS A 81 3.68 -8.57 -6.62
N SER A 82 4.93 -8.98 -6.78
CA SER A 82 6.05 -8.23 -6.20
C SER A 82 6.12 -6.83 -6.81
N LEU A 83 6.54 -5.85 -6.03
CA LEU A 83 6.85 -4.51 -6.53
C LEU A 83 7.95 -4.52 -7.59
N HIS A 84 8.80 -5.56 -7.62
CA HIS A 84 9.82 -5.73 -8.66
C HIS A 84 9.22 -6.08 -10.03
N ASP A 85 7.99 -6.60 -10.07
CA ASP A 85 7.26 -6.95 -11.28
C ASP A 85 6.33 -5.82 -11.76
N ILE A 86 6.32 -4.68 -11.05
CA ILE A 86 5.45 -3.53 -11.33
C ILE A 86 6.33 -2.36 -11.78
N GLU A 87 5.89 -1.65 -12.83
CA GLU A 87 6.59 -0.44 -13.26
C GLU A 87 6.64 0.59 -12.10
N PRO A 88 7.82 1.15 -11.76
CA PRO A 88 7.97 2.05 -10.62
C PRO A 88 7.01 3.25 -10.65
N GLU A 89 6.77 3.81 -11.84
CA GLU A 89 5.84 4.93 -12.02
C GLU A 89 4.39 4.52 -11.74
N LYS A 90 4.01 3.28 -12.09
CA LYS A 90 2.69 2.74 -11.79
C LYS A 90 2.53 2.56 -10.28
N ALA A 91 3.52 1.95 -9.61
CA ALA A 91 3.51 1.76 -8.17
C ALA A 91 3.37 3.10 -7.42
N GLN A 92 4.17 4.11 -7.81
CA GLN A 92 4.09 5.45 -7.22
C GLN A 92 2.73 6.12 -7.45
N LYS A 93 2.16 6.05 -8.67
CA LYS A 93 0.83 6.62 -8.96
C LYS A 93 -0.27 6.00 -8.12
N LEU A 94 -0.22 4.68 -7.90
CA LEU A 94 -1.19 3.96 -7.08
C LEU A 94 -1.07 4.35 -5.60
N LEU A 95 0.16 4.44 -5.08
CA LEU A 95 0.40 4.92 -3.73
C LEU A 95 -0.08 6.37 -3.53
N ASP A 96 0.24 7.26 -4.48
CA ASP A 96 -0.21 8.65 -4.46
C ASP A 96 -1.76 8.72 -4.43
N LYS A 97 -2.44 7.91 -5.26
CA LYS A 97 -3.91 7.83 -5.28
C LYS A 97 -4.46 7.32 -3.94
N PHE A 98 -3.87 6.28 -3.37
CA PHE A 98 -4.24 5.75 -2.06
C PHE A 98 -4.13 6.81 -0.96
N VAL A 99 -3.01 7.55 -0.90
CA VAL A 99 -2.76 8.61 0.09
C VAL A 99 -3.80 9.74 0.02
N ILE A 100 -4.37 10.00 -1.16
CA ILE A 100 -5.46 10.98 -1.32
C ILE A 100 -6.77 10.44 -0.74
N LEU A 101 -7.06 9.14 -0.93
CA LEU A 101 -8.33 8.52 -0.52
C LEU A 101 -8.45 8.30 1.00
N ILE A 102 -7.32 8.12 1.69
CA ILE A 102 -7.28 7.97 3.17
C ILE A 102 -7.23 9.30 3.92
N LYS A 103 -7.20 10.44 3.23
CA LYS A 103 -7.37 11.76 3.83
C LYS A 103 -8.84 12.16 3.86
#